data_AF-A0A2U3LIM2-F1
#
_entry.id   AF-A0A2U3LIM2-F1
#
_cell.length_a   1.000
_cell.length_b   1.000
_cell.length_c   1.000
_cell.angle_alpha   90.00
_cell.angle_beta   90.00
_cell.angle_gamma   90.00
#
_symmetry.space_group_name_H-M   'P 1'
#
loop_
_entity.id
_entity.type
_entity.pdbx_description
1 polymer ?
#
loop_
_entity_poly.entity_id
_entity_poly.type
_entity_poly.pdbx_seq_one_letter_code
_entity_poly.pdbx_strand_id
1 'polypeptide(L)'
;MKKKLILVIFVLIFTLAMPTITQAALGDTTLKLGSTGSEVSTLQAELSYVGLNPGTIDGVFGILTQQALKTFQTSKKLTSDGVFGPLTAVALNTAYTAEEAAVAAAQRPRKTNSIIATAETYLGVPYLWGGTTPAGFDCSGFTQFVFAANGITLPRVSADQAKTGTAIAFANLQPGDLIFFATDTPGVVSHVGIYIGNSEFINASSSEGVTIYPIGPYWTSIYMGARRVY
;
A
#
# COMPACT_ATOMS: atom_id res chain seq x y z
N MET A 1 -22.33 -42.04 5.42
CA MET A 1 -21.19 -41.10 5.33
C MET A 1 -21.59 -39.90 4.48
N LYS A 2 -21.84 -38.74 5.10
CA LYS A 2 -22.27 -37.51 4.41
C LYS A 2 -21.06 -36.85 3.74
N LYS A 3 -21.04 -36.80 2.40
CA LYS A 3 -20.01 -36.06 1.64
C LYS A 3 -20.29 -34.56 1.78
N LYS A 4 -19.37 -33.82 2.41
CA LYS A 4 -19.42 -32.36 2.47
C LYS A 4 -18.94 -31.81 1.13
N LEU A 5 -19.82 -31.12 0.41
CA LEU A 5 -19.49 -30.38 -0.81
C LEU A 5 -18.80 -29.08 -0.38
N ILE A 6 -17.49 -28.98 -0.61
CA ILE A 6 -16.72 -27.76 -0.38
C ILE A 6 -16.94 -26.86 -1.59
N LEU A 7 -17.68 -25.78 -1.39
CA LEU A 7 -17.86 -24.71 -2.37
C LEU A 7 -16.58 -23.86 -2.39
N VAL A 8 -15.72 -24.11 -3.37
CA VAL A 8 -14.54 -23.29 -3.63
C VAL A 8 -14.98 -22.05 -4.39
N ILE A 9 -15.17 -20.94 -3.68
CA ILE A 9 -15.40 -19.63 -4.28
C ILE A 9 -14.06 -19.14 -4.84
N PHE A 10 -13.88 -19.26 -6.16
CA PHE A 10 -12.82 -18.55 -6.88
C PHE A 10 -13.13 -17.06 -6.85
N VAL A 11 -12.60 -16.35 -5.86
CA VAL A 11 -12.49 -14.89 -5.93
C VAL A 11 -11.34 -14.61 -6.90
N LEU A 12 -11.67 -14.42 -8.19
CA LEU A 12 -10.75 -13.79 -9.14
C LEU A 12 -10.50 -12.37 -8.64
N ILE A 13 -9.44 -12.18 -7.85
CA ILE A 13 -8.86 -10.87 -7.62
C ILE A 13 -8.16 -10.51 -8.92
N PHE A 14 -8.89 -9.86 -9.82
CA PHE A 14 -8.30 -9.15 -10.95
C PHE A 14 -7.44 -8.05 -10.34
N THR A 15 -6.14 -8.31 -10.18
CA THR A 15 -5.16 -7.23 -9.98
C THR A 15 -5.12 -6.46 -11.28
N LEU A 16 -6.06 -5.53 -11.46
CA LEU A 16 -5.89 -4.49 -12.46
C LEU A 16 -4.63 -3.75 -12.04
N ALA A 17 -3.53 -4.01 -12.75
CA ALA A 17 -2.41 -3.09 -12.77
C ALA A 17 -3.04 -1.76 -13.18
N MET A 18 -3.19 -0.85 -12.20
CA MET A 18 -3.71 0.47 -12.49
C MET A 18 -2.73 1.08 -13.47
N PRO A 19 -3.16 1.47 -14.67
CA PRO A 19 -2.29 2.20 -15.56
C PRO A 19 -1.78 3.39 -14.77
N THR A 20 -0.47 3.64 -14.83
CA THR A 20 0.11 4.88 -14.32
C THR A 20 -0.44 6.01 -15.19
N ILE A 21 -1.61 6.52 -14.82
CA ILE A 21 -2.22 7.66 -15.47
C ILE A 21 -1.34 8.85 -15.14
N THR A 22 -0.67 9.41 -16.14
CA THR A 22 0.08 10.65 -16.01
C THR A 22 -0.92 11.80 -15.83
N GLN A 23 -1.36 12.00 -14.59
CA GLN A 23 -2.35 12.98 -14.13
C GLN A 23 -2.06 14.42 -14.62
N ALA A 24 -0.78 14.74 -14.89
CA ALA A 24 -0.35 16.04 -15.38
C ALA A 24 -0.80 16.36 -16.82
N ALA A 25 -1.15 15.36 -17.64
CA ALA A 25 -1.44 15.57 -19.06
C ALA A 25 -2.88 16.05 -19.36
N LEU A 26 -3.81 15.89 -18.42
CA LEU A 26 -5.23 16.22 -18.63
C LEU A 26 -5.60 17.68 -18.36
N GLY A 27 -4.79 18.42 -17.58
CA GLY A 27 -5.14 19.74 -17.07
C GLY A 27 -5.23 20.87 -18.10
N ASP A 28 -4.55 20.73 -19.23
CA ASP A 28 -4.44 21.77 -20.27
C ASP A 28 -5.41 21.57 -21.45
N THR A 29 -6.07 20.41 -21.54
CA THR A 29 -6.91 20.04 -22.68
C THR A 29 -8.39 20.11 -22.32
N THR A 30 -9.15 20.97 -23.00
CA THR A 30 -10.61 21.00 -22.86
C THR A 30 -11.24 19.88 -23.69
N LEU A 31 -11.84 18.87 -23.04
CA LEU A 31 -12.55 17.77 -23.71
C LEU A 31 -14.07 17.99 -23.66
N LYS A 32 -14.75 17.66 -24.75
CA LYS A 32 -16.20 17.82 -24.89
C LYS A 32 -16.77 16.76 -25.82
N LEU A 33 -18.11 16.73 -25.95
CA LEU A 33 -18.80 15.84 -26.88
C LEU A 33 -18.18 15.92 -28.29
N GLY A 34 -17.81 14.76 -28.84
CA GLY A 34 -17.13 14.63 -30.13
C GLY A 34 -15.60 14.69 -30.08
N SER A 35 -14.99 15.04 -28.93
CA SER A 35 -13.55 14.84 -28.73
C SER A 35 -13.18 13.37 -28.87
N THR A 36 -12.00 13.08 -29.43
CA THR A 36 -11.44 11.73 -29.50
C THR A 36 -9.96 11.74 -29.13
N GLY A 37 -9.43 10.60 -28.71
CA GLY A 37 -8.00 10.44 -28.42
C GLY A 37 -7.72 9.76 -27.09
N SER A 38 -6.43 9.63 -26.78
CA SER A 38 -5.95 9.01 -25.54
C SER A 38 -6.46 9.75 -24.31
N GLU A 39 -6.54 11.07 -24.35
CA GLU A 39 -7.00 11.92 -23.25
C GLU A 39 -8.46 11.63 -22.89
N VAL A 40 -9.29 11.33 -23.90
CA VAL A 40 -10.68 10.92 -23.69
C VAL A 40 -10.72 9.54 -23.03
N SER A 41 -9.89 8.59 -23.48
CA SER A 41 -9.84 7.26 -22.86
C SER A 41 -9.35 7.33 -21.40
N THR A 42 -8.42 8.23 -21.10
CA THR A 42 -7.99 8.51 -19.73
C THR A 42 -9.11 9.09 -18.89
N LEU A 43 -9.81 10.11 -19.40
CA LEU A 43 -10.99 10.68 -18.72
C LEU A 43 -12.06 9.61 -18.45
N GLN A 44 -12.36 8.75 -19.43
CA GLN A 44 -13.30 7.65 -19.26
C GLN A 44 -12.81 6.68 -18.16
N ALA A 45 -11.53 6.31 -18.15
CA ALA A 45 -10.98 5.47 -17.10
C ALA A 45 -11.09 6.11 -15.71
N GLU A 46 -10.77 7.39 -15.56
CA GLU A 46 -10.88 8.13 -14.30
C GLU A 46 -12.33 8.24 -13.82
N LEU A 47 -13.27 8.55 -14.71
CA LEU A 47 -14.70 8.59 -14.39
C LEU A 47 -15.20 7.23 -13.92
N SER A 48 -14.80 6.16 -14.60
CA SER A 48 -15.10 4.78 -14.19
C SER A 48 -14.54 4.47 -12.80
N TYR A 49 -13.30 4.89 -12.54
CA TYR A 49 -12.63 4.66 -11.28
C TYR A 49 -13.33 5.33 -10.10
N VAL A 50 -13.79 6.57 -10.26
CA VAL A 50 -14.56 7.29 -9.23
C VAL A 50 -16.04 6.86 -9.16
N GLY A 51 -16.40 5.74 -9.81
CA GLY A 51 -17.71 5.11 -9.71
C GLY A 51 -18.79 5.62 -10.67
N LEU A 52 -18.41 6.36 -11.72
CA LEU A 52 -19.35 6.84 -12.75
C LEU A 52 -19.29 5.95 -13.99
N ASN A 53 -20.35 5.94 -14.81
CA ASN A 53 -20.38 5.17 -16.05
C ASN A 53 -20.21 6.08 -17.27
N PRO A 54 -18.99 6.20 -17.84
CA PRO A 54 -18.75 7.01 -19.03
C PRO A 54 -19.09 6.28 -20.34
N GLY A 55 -19.56 5.04 -20.29
CA GLY A 55 -19.66 4.13 -21.42
C GLY A 55 -18.38 3.31 -21.62
N THR A 56 -18.14 2.87 -22.86
CA THR A 56 -16.91 2.15 -23.22
C THR A 56 -15.70 3.06 -23.09
N ILE A 57 -14.58 2.52 -22.61
CA ILE A 57 -13.28 3.21 -22.62
C ILE A 57 -12.67 3.03 -24.02
N ASP A 58 -13.16 3.79 -24.99
CA ASP A 58 -12.81 3.69 -26.41
C ASP A 58 -12.08 4.93 -26.94
N GLY A 59 -11.89 5.95 -26.09
CA GLY A 59 -11.31 7.21 -26.50
C GLY A 59 -12.24 8.08 -27.36
N VAL A 60 -13.55 7.81 -27.34
CA VAL A 60 -14.57 8.61 -28.04
C VAL A 60 -15.50 9.27 -27.04
N PHE A 61 -15.51 10.61 -27.02
CA PHE A 61 -16.30 11.35 -26.06
C PHE A 61 -17.75 11.38 -26.54
N GLY A 62 -18.51 10.37 -26.11
CA GLY A 62 -19.92 10.19 -26.44
C GLY A 62 -20.87 10.80 -25.41
N ILE A 63 -22.16 10.50 -25.62
CA ILE A 63 -23.26 10.99 -24.78
C ILE A 63 -23.14 10.47 -23.35
N LEU A 64 -22.70 9.22 -23.18
CA LEU A 64 -22.49 8.62 -21.85
C LEU A 64 -21.35 9.30 -21.10
N THR A 65 -20.24 9.61 -21.77
CA THR A 65 -19.12 10.35 -21.17
C THR A 65 -19.55 11.77 -20.77
N GLN A 66 -20.34 12.45 -21.61
CA GLN A 66 -20.90 13.75 -21.26
C GLN A 66 -21.83 13.66 -20.03
N GLN A 67 -22.68 12.63 -19.96
CA GLN A 67 -23.61 12.43 -18.85
C GLN A 67 -22.87 12.12 -17.55
N ALA A 68 -21.82 11.30 -17.60
CA ALA A 68 -20.95 11.03 -16.47
C ALA A 68 -20.29 12.32 -15.96
N LEU A 69 -19.78 13.17 -16.84
CA LEU A 69 -19.23 14.48 -16.45
C LEU A 69 -20.26 15.40 -15.81
N LYS A 70 -21.47 15.53 -16.38
CA LYS A 70 -22.53 16.35 -15.77
C LYS A 70 -22.88 15.86 -14.37
N THR A 71 -22.95 14.54 -14.20
CA THR A 71 -23.19 13.91 -12.90
C THR A 71 -22.06 14.24 -11.91
N PHE A 72 -20.82 14.09 -12.36
CA PHE A 72 -19.64 14.44 -11.58
C PHE A 72 -19.64 15.92 -11.15
N GLN A 73 -19.79 16.83 -12.12
CA GLN A 73 -19.82 18.28 -11.90
C GLN A 73 -20.91 18.67 -10.92
N THR A 74 -22.11 18.11 -11.07
CA THR A 74 -23.23 18.33 -10.14
C THR A 74 -22.86 17.87 -8.72
N SER A 75 -22.24 16.70 -8.58
CA SER A 75 -21.80 16.17 -7.27
C SER A 75 -20.75 17.06 -6.59
N LYS A 76 -19.91 17.73 -7.38
CA LYS A 76 -18.86 18.64 -6.91
C LYS A 76 -19.30 20.11 -6.87
N LYS A 77 -20.57 20.40 -7.10
CA LYS A 77 -21.15 21.75 -7.14
C LYS A 77 -20.47 22.67 -8.15
N LEU A 78 -20.02 22.11 -9.27
CA LEU A 78 -19.49 22.82 -10.43
C LEU A 78 -20.61 23.10 -11.44
N THR A 79 -20.32 23.94 -12.43
CA THR A 79 -21.18 24.09 -13.61
C THR A 79 -21.32 22.74 -14.33
N SER A 80 -22.56 22.25 -14.45
CA SER A 80 -22.89 20.95 -15.06
C SER A 80 -23.05 21.06 -16.58
N ASP A 81 -22.02 21.56 -17.26
CA ASP A 81 -22.00 21.77 -18.72
C ASP A 81 -21.60 20.50 -19.51
N GLY A 82 -21.07 19.48 -18.83
CA GLY A 82 -20.56 18.26 -19.46
C GLY A 82 -19.26 18.48 -20.24
N VAL A 83 -18.51 19.54 -19.92
CA VAL A 83 -17.21 19.86 -20.49
C VAL A 83 -16.12 19.58 -19.46
N PHE A 84 -15.09 18.86 -19.89
CA PHE A 84 -13.90 18.64 -19.09
C PHE A 84 -12.96 19.84 -19.27
N GLY A 85 -13.20 20.89 -18.48
CA GLY A 85 -12.32 22.05 -18.37
C GLY A 85 -11.45 22.02 -17.11
N PRO A 86 -10.63 23.05 -16.87
CA PRO A 86 -9.64 23.06 -15.77
C PRO A 86 -10.24 22.82 -14.38
N LEU A 87 -11.39 23.40 -14.07
CA LEU A 87 -12.06 23.19 -12.77
C LEU A 87 -12.57 21.74 -12.61
N THR A 88 -13.12 21.16 -13.68
CA THR A 88 -13.55 19.76 -13.70
C THR A 88 -12.34 18.83 -13.53
N ALA A 89 -11.22 19.14 -14.19
CA ALA A 89 -9.99 18.37 -14.09
C ALA A 89 -9.42 18.36 -12.67
N VAL A 90 -9.32 19.52 -12.02
CA VAL A 90 -8.85 19.63 -10.62
C VAL A 90 -9.76 18.84 -9.67
N ALA A 91 -11.07 18.97 -9.82
CA ALA A 91 -12.03 18.27 -8.99
C ALA A 91 -11.98 16.75 -9.20
N LEU A 92 -11.86 16.29 -10.46
CA LEU A 92 -11.78 14.87 -10.79
C LEU A 92 -10.50 14.25 -10.25
N ASN A 93 -9.35 14.90 -10.43
CA ASN A 93 -8.09 14.48 -9.84
C ASN A 93 -8.18 14.36 -8.31
N THR A 94 -8.80 15.35 -7.65
CA THR A 94 -9.00 15.29 -6.19
C THR A 94 -9.88 14.11 -5.78
N ALA A 95 -10.92 13.81 -6.55
CA ALA A 95 -11.80 12.66 -6.27
C ALA A 95 -11.09 11.33 -6.53
N TYR A 96 -10.32 11.24 -7.62
CA TYR A 96 -9.53 10.07 -7.99
C TYR A 96 -8.50 9.73 -6.92
N THR A 97 -7.67 10.69 -6.53
CA THR A 97 -6.66 10.52 -5.47
C THR A 97 -7.27 10.16 -4.11
N ALA A 98 -8.45 10.70 -3.78
CA ALA A 98 -9.17 10.33 -2.57
C ALA A 98 -9.68 8.89 -2.61
N GLU A 99 -10.20 8.44 -3.76
CA GLU A 99 -10.65 7.05 -3.95
C GLU A 99 -9.48 6.08 -3.91
N GLU A 100 -8.36 6.39 -4.57
CA GLU A 100 -7.13 5.59 -4.49
C GLU A 100 -6.64 5.43 -3.05
N ALA A 101 -6.64 6.53 -2.28
CA ALA A 101 -6.28 6.49 -0.87
C ALA A 101 -7.26 5.64 -0.03
N ALA A 102 -8.56 5.69 -0.32
CA ALA A 102 -9.57 4.88 0.34
C ALA A 102 -9.40 3.39 0.04
N VAL A 103 -9.14 3.03 -1.22
CA VAL A 103 -8.85 1.65 -1.64
C VAL A 103 -7.59 1.13 -0.95
N ALA A 104 -6.52 1.92 -0.91
CA ALA A 104 -5.29 1.58 -0.20
C ALA A 104 -5.55 1.36 1.30
N ALA A 105 -6.31 2.27 1.94
CA ALA A 105 -6.68 2.14 3.35
C ALA A 105 -7.50 0.87 3.64
N ALA A 106 -8.40 0.46 2.73
CA ALA A 106 -9.18 -0.77 2.87
C ALA A 106 -8.32 -2.05 2.70
N GLN A 107 -7.25 -2.00 1.91
CA GLN A 107 -6.33 -3.12 1.72
C GLN A 107 -5.32 -3.29 2.84
N ARG A 108 -5.00 -2.21 3.57
CA ARG A 108 -4.01 -2.21 4.66
C ARG A 108 -4.23 -3.31 5.70
N PRO A 109 -5.42 -3.50 6.30
CA PRO A 109 -5.64 -4.56 7.27
C PRO A 109 -5.34 -5.97 6.72
N ARG A 110 -5.64 -6.22 5.44
CA ARG A 110 -5.35 -7.51 4.80
C ARG A 110 -3.85 -7.72 4.62
N LYS A 111 -3.12 -6.69 4.17
CA LYS A 111 -1.66 -6.72 4.05
C LYS A 111 -0.98 -6.88 5.41
N THR A 112 -1.41 -6.13 6.41
CA THR A 112 -0.94 -6.25 7.80
C THR A 112 -1.07 -7.68 8.31
N ASN A 113 -2.27 -8.27 8.22
CA ASN A 113 -2.51 -9.63 8.70
C ASN A 113 -1.65 -10.66 7.95
N SER A 114 -1.47 -10.48 6.64
CA SER A 114 -0.64 -11.38 5.81
C SER A 114 0.84 -11.29 6.18
N ILE A 115 1.36 -10.08 6.42
CA ILE A 115 2.75 -9.85 6.86
C ILE A 115 3.01 -10.53 8.21
N ILE A 116 2.13 -10.31 9.18
CA ILE A 116 2.28 -10.86 10.54
C ILE A 116 2.16 -12.38 10.50
N ALA A 117 1.15 -12.92 9.84
CA ALA A 117 1.00 -14.37 9.70
C ALA A 117 2.21 -15.02 9.01
N THR A 118 2.76 -14.38 7.98
CA THR A 118 4.01 -14.83 7.32
C THR A 118 5.17 -14.83 8.31
N ALA A 119 5.37 -13.75 9.05
CA ALA A 119 6.43 -13.63 10.03
C ALA A 119 6.34 -14.73 11.11
N GLU A 120 5.15 -15.00 11.63
CA GLU A 120 4.89 -16.01 12.66
C GLU A 120 5.23 -17.43 12.20
N THR A 121 5.11 -17.74 10.90
CA THR A 121 5.50 -19.07 10.36
C THR A 121 6.98 -19.42 10.56
N TYR A 122 7.82 -18.41 10.80
CA TYR A 122 9.26 -18.57 10.95
C TYR A 122 9.73 -18.47 12.40
N LEU A 123 8.82 -18.40 13.37
CA LEU A 123 9.19 -18.45 14.79
C LEU A 123 10.12 -19.64 15.09
N GLY A 124 11.22 -19.37 15.78
CA GLY A 124 12.25 -20.34 16.13
C GLY A 124 13.31 -20.60 15.05
N VAL A 125 13.21 -20.02 13.84
CA VAL A 125 14.30 -20.11 12.85
C VAL A 125 15.57 -19.47 13.43
N PRO A 126 16.73 -20.16 13.43
CA PRO A 126 17.95 -19.65 14.04
C PRO A 126 18.42 -18.32 13.46
N TYR A 127 19.12 -17.55 14.29
CA TYR A 127 19.84 -16.39 13.80
C TYR A 127 21.06 -16.80 12.99
N LEU A 128 21.26 -16.15 11.84
CA LEU A 128 22.45 -16.28 11.01
C LEU A 128 22.84 -14.90 10.50
N TRP A 129 24.02 -14.41 10.88
CA TRP A 129 24.54 -13.14 10.35
C TRP A 129 24.61 -13.17 8.83
N GLY A 130 24.01 -12.18 8.17
CA GLY A 130 23.90 -12.16 6.71
C GLY A 130 22.79 -13.03 6.14
N GLY A 131 22.11 -13.84 6.97
CA GLY A 131 21.09 -14.79 6.56
C GLY A 131 19.80 -14.15 6.03
N THR A 132 19.27 -14.70 4.93
CA THR A 132 18.09 -14.19 4.21
C THR A 132 17.10 -15.29 3.84
N THR A 133 17.24 -16.50 4.41
CA THR A 133 16.41 -17.65 4.08
C THR A 133 15.97 -18.41 5.33
N PRO A 134 14.98 -19.32 5.24
CA PRO A 134 14.55 -20.12 6.39
C PRO A 134 15.61 -21.06 7.00
N ALA A 135 16.80 -21.19 6.40
CA ALA A 135 17.94 -21.86 7.02
C ALA A 135 18.57 -21.02 8.15
N GLY A 136 18.31 -19.71 8.17
CA GLY A 136 18.75 -18.78 9.18
C GLY A 136 18.62 -17.34 8.69
N PHE A 137 18.19 -16.45 9.58
CA PHE A 137 17.98 -15.04 9.28
C PHE A 137 18.83 -14.13 10.17
N ASP A 138 19.26 -12.99 9.64
CA ASP A 138 19.48 -11.81 10.49
C ASP A 138 18.25 -10.90 10.50
N CYS A 139 18.28 -9.85 11.32
CA CYS A 139 17.12 -8.98 11.54
C CYS A 139 16.56 -8.39 10.23
N SER A 140 17.43 -7.88 9.37
CA SER A 140 17.04 -7.21 8.12
C SER A 140 16.78 -8.20 6.98
N GLY A 141 17.42 -9.36 6.99
CA GLY A 141 17.12 -10.47 6.09
C GLY A 141 15.76 -11.11 6.40
N PHE A 142 15.38 -11.21 7.67
CA PHE A 142 14.06 -11.66 8.10
C PHE A 142 12.96 -10.72 7.61
N THR A 143 13.05 -9.42 7.89
CA THR A 143 12.07 -8.45 7.43
C THR A 143 12.01 -8.39 5.90
N GLN A 144 13.17 -8.40 5.22
CA GLN A 144 13.22 -8.46 3.77
C GLN A 144 12.46 -9.67 3.21
N PHE A 145 12.69 -10.85 3.78
CA PHE A 145 12.04 -12.08 3.35
C PHE A 145 10.52 -12.04 3.55
N VAL A 146 10.06 -11.64 4.74
CA VAL A 146 8.64 -11.55 5.09
C VAL A 146 7.91 -10.56 4.17
N PHE A 147 8.48 -9.38 3.95
CA PHE A 147 7.86 -8.36 3.12
C PHE A 147 7.88 -8.75 1.63
N ALA A 148 8.96 -9.39 1.15
CA ALA A 148 9.05 -9.87 -0.24
C ALA A 148 7.97 -10.92 -0.54
N ALA A 149 7.71 -11.85 0.38
CA ALA A 149 6.61 -12.81 0.27
C ALA A 149 5.22 -12.14 0.19
N ASN A 150 5.12 -10.89 0.64
CA ASN A 150 3.91 -10.06 0.61
C ASN A 150 3.94 -8.99 -0.49
N GLY A 151 4.87 -9.10 -1.45
CA GLY A 151 4.99 -8.24 -2.62
C GLY A 151 5.61 -6.88 -2.35
N ILE A 152 6.34 -6.71 -1.25
CA ILE A 152 6.98 -5.45 -0.86
C ILE A 152 8.50 -5.66 -0.85
N THR A 153 9.22 -4.91 -1.66
CA THR A 153 10.69 -5.01 -1.73
C THR A 153 11.32 -4.10 -0.68
N LEU A 154 12.20 -4.67 0.14
CA LEU A 154 12.99 -3.93 1.12
C LEU A 154 14.50 -4.01 0.81
N PRO A 155 15.25 -2.92 1.07
CA PRO A 155 16.70 -2.96 1.07
C PRO A 155 17.23 -4.04 2.02
N ARG A 156 18.43 -4.55 1.73
CA ARG A 156 19.05 -5.62 2.53
C ARG A 156 19.43 -5.16 3.94
N VAL A 157 19.79 -3.90 4.12
CA VAL A 157 20.40 -3.37 5.36
C VAL A 157 19.35 -2.63 6.20
N SER A 158 19.32 -2.86 7.51
CA SER A 158 18.36 -2.24 8.45
C SER A 158 18.39 -0.71 8.40
N ALA A 159 19.57 -0.09 8.32
CA ALA A 159 19.73 1.36 8.19
C ALA A 159 19.11 1.94 6.91
N ASP A 160 19.04 1.16 5.83
CA ASP A 160 18.38 1.58 4.59
C ASP A 160 16.88 1.29 4.62
N GLN A 161 16.46 0.17 5.24
CA GLN A 161 15.05 -0.07 5.55
C GLN A 161 14.47 1.06 6.40
N ALA A 162 15.25 1.63 7.33
CA ALA A 162 14.89 2.77 8.16
C ALA A 162 14.71 4.09 7.38
N LYS A 163 14.97 4.11 6.07
CA LYS A 163 14.75 5.24 5.17
C LYS A 163 13.64 4.97 4.15
N THR A 164 13.10 3.76 4.11
CA THR A 164 12.04 3.35 3.17
C THR A 164 10.66 3.70 3.71
N GLY A 165 9.76 4.14 2.83
CA GLY A 165 8.37 4.40 3.20
C GLY A 165 8.15 5.60 4.13
N THR A 166 7.00 5.63 4.77
CA THR A 166 6.54 6.76 5.59
C THR A 166 7.05 6.63 7.02
N ALA A 167 7.61 7.70 7.59
CA ALA A 167 7.98 7.75 9.00
C ALA A 167 6.73 7.72 9.89
N ILE A 168 6.72 6.84 10.89
CA ILE A 168 5.62 6.69 11.84
C ILE A 168 6.10 7.10 13.24
N ALA A 169 5.36 8.00 13.88
CA ALA A 169 5.58 8.34 15.28
C ALA A 169 5.22 7.14 16.17
N PHE A 170 5.96 6.94 17.27
CA PHE A 170 5.75 5.81 18.19
C PHE A 170 4.28 5.65 18.63
N ALA A 171 3.60 6.76 18.94
CA ALA A 171 2.19 6.77 19.34
C ALA A 171 1.21 6.33 18.24
N ASN A 172 1.65 6.30 16.98
CA ASN A 172 0.85 5.96 15.80
C ASN A 172 1.26 4.61 15.19
N LEU A 173 2.04 3.80 15.91
CA LEU A 173 2.44 2.46 15.50
C LEU A 173 1.19 1.60 15.23
N GLN A 174 1.21 0.91 14.11
CA GLN A 174 0.20 -0.07 13.73
C GLN A 174 0.88 -1.40 13.40
N PRO A 175 0.22 -2.54 13.68
CA PRO A 175 0.77 -3.84 13.34
C PRO A 175 1.22 -3.88 11.86
N GLY A 176 2.37 -4.51 11.61
CA GLY A 176 3.06 -4.55 10.32
C GLY A 176 3.99 -3.36 10.03
N ASP A 177 4.11 -2.37 10.92
CA ASP A 177 5.16 -1.36 10.83
C ASP A 177 6.54 -1.96 11.11
N LEU A 178 7.57 -1.52 10.37
CA LEU A 178 8.95 -1.79 10.71
C LEU A 178 9.37 -0.86 11.84
N ILE A 179 10.01 -1.41 12.87
CA ILE A 179 10.56 -0.64 14.00
C ILE A 179 12.06 -0.87 14.11
N PHE A 180 12.79 0.18 14.42
CA PHE A 180 14.25 0.22 14.33
C PHE A 180 14.88 0.56 15.67
N PHE A 181 16.05 -0.04 15.94
CA PHE A 181 16.75 0.13 17.21
C PHE A 181 18.27 0.27 17.01
N ALA A 182 18.93 0.90 17.99
CA ALA A 182 20.38 1.05 18.08
C ALA A 182 20.98 0.09 19.11
N THR A 183 21.04 -1.20 18.78
CA THR A 183 21.57 -2.26 19.64
C THR A 183 23.10 -2.27 19.75
N ASP A 184 23.79 -1.73 18.74
CA ASP A 184 25.25 -1.87 18.62
C ASP A 184 25.96 -0.56 18.96
N THR A 185 25.60 0.53 18.27
CA THR A 185 26.17 1.86 18.50
C THR A 185 25.03 2.85 18.78
N PRO A 186 25.06 3.57 19.91
CA PRO A 186 24.03 4.56 20.23
C PRO A 186 23.80 5.56 19.10
N GLY A 187 22.54 5.76 18.73
CA GLY A 187 22.15 6.70 17.66
C GLY A 187 22.31 6.16 16.24
N VAL A 188 22.76 4.92 16.05
CA VAL A 188 22.90 4.29 14.73
C VAL A 188 21.98 3.07 14.63
N VAL A 189 21.12 3.02 13.62
CA VAL A 189 20.25 1.86 13.38
C VAL A 189 21.09 0.62 13.10
N SER A 190 20.93 -0.40 13.95
CA SER A 190 21.59 -1.71 13.80
C SER A 190 20.60 -2.87 13.84
N HIS A 191 19.40 -2.69 14.39
CA HIS A 191 18.38 -3.74 14.48
C HIS A 191 17.04 -3.30 13.92
N VAL A 192 16.27 -4.26 13.42
CA VAL A 192 14.92 -4.05 12.89
C VAL A 192 14.00 -5.21 13.28
N GLY A 193 12.73 -4.89 13.52
CA GLY A 193 11.67 -5.88 13.70
C GLY A 193 10.35 -5.39 13.10
N ILE A 194 9.33 -6.24 13.16
CA ILE A 194 7.98 -5.96 12.69
C ILE A 194 7.09 -5.80 13.92
N TYR A 195 6.50 -4.63 14.12
CA TYR A 195 5.54 -4.40 15.19
C TYR A 195 4.29 -5.25 14.96
N ILE A 196 3.80 -5.95 15.98
CA ILE A 196 2.64 -6.86 15.85
C ILE A 196 1.43 -6.42 16.67
N GLY A 197 1.49 -5.22 17.28
CA GLY A 197 0.48 -4.73 18.21
C GLY A 197 0.88 -4.98 19.66
N ASN A 198 0.04 -4.55 20.60
CA ASN A 198 0.20 -4.79 22.04
C ASN A 198 1.58 -4.44 22.63
N SER A 199 2.28 -3.45 22.06
CA SER A 199 3.68 -3.15 22.43
C SER A 199 4.62 -4.33 22.25
N GLU A 200 4.43 -5.16 21.22
CA GLU A 200 5.26 -6.31 20.89
C GLU A 200 5.76 -6.25 19.44
N PHE A 201 6.87 -6.91 19.18
CA PHE A 201 7.43 -7.01 17.83
C PHE A 201 8.10 -8.37 17.60
N ILE A 202 7.98 -8.87 16.37
CA ILE A 202 8.67 -10.06 15.90
C ILE A 202 9.98 -9.67 15.21
N ASN A 203 11.05 -10.41 15.47
CA ASN A 203 12.40 -10.09 15.00
C ASN A 203 13.27 -11.35 14.93
N ALA A 204 14.38 -11.31 14.17
CA ALA A 204 15.45 -12.30 14.29
C ALA A 204 16.51 -11.80 15.28
N SER A 205 16.47 -12.32 16.51
CA SER A 205 17.38 -12.01 17.61
C SER A 205 18.62 -12.90 17.58
N SER A 206 19.80 -12.33 17.83
CA SER A 206 21.06 -13.08 17.87
C SER A 206 21.11 -14.18 18.94
N SER A 207 20.26 -14.11 19.97
CA SER A 207 20.22 -15.09 21.06
C SER A 207 19.16 -16.19 20.89
N GLU A 208 18.02 -15.88 20.26
CA GLU A 208 16.85 -16.77 20.22
C GLU A 208 16.35 -17.09 18.80
N GLY A 209 16.99 -16.53 17.77
CA GLY A 209 16.48 -16.61 16.40
C GLY A 209 15.22 -15.77 16.22
N VAL A 210 14.32 -16.19 15.34
CA VAL A 210 13.05 -15.49 15.12
C VAL A 210 12.15 -15.64 16.35
N THR A 211 11.91 -14.54 17.05
CA THR A 211 11.21 -14.49 18.34
C THR A 211 10.38 -13.21 18.47
N ILE A 212 9.48 -13.17 19.46
CA ILE A 212 8.66 -12.01 19.80
C ILE A 212 9.18 -11.40 21.09
N TYR A 213 9.42 -10.09 21.09
CA TYR A 213 9.77 -9.35 22.29
C TYR A 213 8.75 -8.24 22.60
N PRO A 214 8.48 -7.98 23.89
CA PRO A 214 7.81 -6.76 24.29
C PRO A 214 8.75 -5.56 24.10
N ILE A 215 8.19 -4.42 23.68
CA ILE A 215 8.85 -3.11 23.63
C ILE A 215 8.87 -2.54 25.06
N GLY A 216 9.66 -3.18 25.92
CA GLY A 216 9.87 -2.75 27.29
C GLY A 216 10.85 -1.56 27.41
N PRO A 217 11.27 -1.22 28.65
CA PRO A 217 12.15 -0.08 28.91
C PRO A 217 13.46 -0.10 28.13
N TYR A 218 14.09 -1.27 27.98
CA TYR A 218 15.32 -1.42 27.20
C TYR A 218 15.10 -1.06 25.73
N TRP A 219 14.15 -1.70 25.06
CA TRP A 219 13.86 -1.43 23.64
C TRP A 219 13.39 0.01 23.41
N THR A 220 12.68 0.59 24.37
CA THR A 220 12.24 1.99 24.32
C THR A 220 13.44 2.95 24.37
N SER A 221 14.45 2.68 25.21
CA SER A 221 15.60 3.58 25.37
C SER A 221 16.53 3.64 24.15
N ILE A 222 16.48 2.61 23.29
CA ILE A 222 17.28 2.51 22.06
C ILE A 222 16.43 2.59 20.79
N TYR A 223 15.17 3.02 20.89
CA TYR A 223 14.27 3.15 19.75
C TYR A 223 14.71 4.27 18.81
N MET A 224 14.82 3.95 17.53
CA MET A 224 15.33 4.85 16.49
C MET A 224 14.25 5.33 15.52
N GLY A 225 13.03 4.81 15.61
CA GLY A 225 11.91 5.19 14.76
C GLY A 225 11.18 4.00 14.13
N ALA A 226 10.17 4.31 13.32
CA ALA A 226 9.39 3.32 12.60
C ALA A 226 9.08 3.75 11.17
N ARG A 227 8.87 2.77 10.30
CA ARG A 227 8.51 2.94 8.90
C ARG A 227 7.31 2.09 8.52
N ARG A 228 6.37 2.69 7.80
CA ARG A 228 5.29 1.99 7.09
C ARG A 228 5.58 1.99 5.60
N VAL A 229 5.57 0.81 4.99
CA VAL A 229 6.05 0.59 3.62
C VAL A 229 4.96 0.13 2.64
N TYR A 230 3.67 0.30 3.02
CA TYR A 230 2.49 -0.02 2.23
C TYR A 230 1.25 0.80 2.68
#